data_AF-A0A0P7GKI2-F1
#
_entry.id   AF-A0A0P7GKI2-F1
#
_cell.length_a   1.000
_cell.length_b   1.000
_cell.length_c   1.000
_cell.angle_alpha   90.00
_cell.angle_beta   90.00
_cell.angle_gamma   90.00
#
_symmetry.space_group_name_H-M   'P 1'
#
loop_
_entity.id
_entity.type
_entity.pdbx_description
1 polymer ?
#
loop_
_entity_poly.entity_id
_entity_poly.type
_entity_poly.pdbx_seq_one_letter_code
_entity_poly.pdbx_strand_id
1 'polypeptide(L)' 'MFDAIRTLHESSVRRLPVVDADDTVAGIVTLDDLVVMLSDELDSLSDVIEAESPPY' A
#
# COMPACT_ATOMS: atom_id res chain seq x y z
N MET A 1 1.04 -6.01 2.09
CA MET A 1 0.84 -4.55 2.29
C MET A 1 0.51 -4.22 3.75
N PHE A 2 -0.56 -4.78 4.32
CA PHE A 2 -0.97 -4.46 5.69
C PHE A 2 0.09 -4.73 6.76
N ASP A 3 0.86 -5.81 6.65
CA ASP A 3 1.97 -6.05 7.59
C ASP A 3 3.07 -5.00 7.46
N ALA A 4 3.40 -4.55 6.24
CA ALA A 4 4.35 -3.46 6.03
C ALA A 4 3.85 -2.16 6.69
N ILE A 5 2.57 -1.83 6.55
CA ILE A 5 1.94 -0.67 7.24
C ILE A 5 2.05 -0.83 8.76
N ARG A 6 1.76 -2.03 9.28
CA ARG A 6 1.87 -2.32 10.71
C ARG A 6 3.30 -2.13 11.21
N THR A 7 4.30 -2.68 10.51
CA THR A 7 5.71 -2.53 10.87
C THR A 7 6.17 -1.08 10.83
N LEU A 8 5.77 -0.31 9.80
CA LEU A 8 6.05 1.13 9.72
C LEU A 8 5.49 1.87 10.95
N HIS A 9 4.24 1.58 11.33
CA HIS A 9 3.57 2.19 12.47
C HIS A 9 4.22 1.82 13.80
N GLU A 10 4.42 0.53 14.06
CA GLU A 10 5.01 0.01 15.31
C GLU A 10 6.44 0.50 15.51
N SER A 11 7.21 0.63 14.41
CA SER A 11 8.59 1.10 14.44
C SER A 11 8.71 2.63 14.35
N SER A 12 7.61 3.36 14.14
CA SER A 12 7.58 4.81 13.91
C SER A 12 8.51 5.28 12.79
N VAL A 13 8.59 4.51 11.70
CA VAL A 13 9.42 4.81 10.53
C VAL A 13 8.56 4.96 9.27
N ARG A 14 9.11 5.60 8.23
CA ARG A 14 8.42 5.88 6.96
C ARG A 14 8.91 5.05 5.77
N ARG A 15 9.85 4.15 6.00
CA ARG A 15 10.49 3.35 4.95
C ARG A 15 10.95 2.01 5.50
N LEU A 16 10.79 0.95 4.70
CA LEU A 16 11.27 -0.39 5.00
C LEU A 16 12.24 -0.83 3.90
N PRO A 17 13.42 -1.37 4.23
CA PRO A 17 14.24 -2.06 3.26
C PRO A 17 13.54 -3.34 2.83
N VAL A 18 13.59 -3.64 1.54
CA VAL A 18 13.21 -4.94 1.00
C VAL A 18 14.50 -5.73 0.84
N VAL A 19 14.55 -6.92 1.43
CA VAL A 19 15.70 -7.82 1.36
C VAL A 19 15.38 -9.03 0.49
N ASP A 20 16.39 -9.60 -0.15
CA ASP A 20 16.30 -10.88 -0.84
C ASP A 20 16.43 -12.07 0.13
N ALA A 21 16.54 -13.28 -0.41
CA ALA A 21 16.64 -14.51 0.37
C ALA A 21 17.96 -14.66 1.14
N ASP A 22 18.98 -13.88 0.77
CA ASP A 22 20.32 -13.88 1.39
C ASP A 22 20.49 -12.68 2.35
N ASP A 23 19.38 -12.11 2.83
CA ASP A 23 19.31 -10.93 3.71
C ASP A 23 20.00 -9.68 3.12
N THR A 24 20.19 -9.63 1.80
CA THR A 24 20.80 -8.50 1.11
C THR A 24 19.74 -7.50 0.67
N VAL A 25 20.00 -6.20 0.86
CA VAL A 25 19.05 -5.14 0.48
C VAL A 25 18.84 -5.13 -1.04
N ALA A 26 17.65 -5.53 -1.46
CA ALA A 26 17.21 -5.52 -2.85
C ALA A 26 16.50 -4.21 -3.24
N GLY A 27 15.96 -3.48 -2.25
CA GLY A 27 15.27 -2.22 -2.51
C GLY A 27 14.70 -1.55 -1.27
N ILE A 28 13.80 -0.60 -1.49
CA ILE A 28 13.11 0.15 -0.45
C ILE A 28 11.64 0.32 -0.83
N VAL A 29 10.76 0.21 0.17
CA VAL A 29 9.37 0.63 0.06
C VAL A 29 9.13 1.74 1.07
N THR A 30 8.46 2.80 0.63
CA THR A 30 8.15 3.97 1.44
C THR A 30 6.67 4.02 1.77
N LEU A 31 6.32 4.75 2.83
CA LEU A 31 4.93 5.06 3.14
C LEU A 31 4.22 5.70 1.93
N ASP A 32 4.91 6.58 1.20
CA ASP A 32 4.39 7.27 0.03
C ASP A 32 4.04 6.28 -1.10
N ASP A 33 4.86 5.25 -1.34
CA ASP A 33 4.53 4.16 -2.28
C ASP A 33 3.27 3.40 -1.87
N LEU A 34 3.11 3.15 -0.56
CA LEU A 34 1.92 2.50 -0.03
C LEU A 34 0.67 3.37 -0.22
N VAL A 35 0.75 4.68 0.00
CA VAL A 35 -0.38 5.60 -0.18
C VAL A 35 -0.86 5.63 -1.63
N VAL A 36 0.07 5.63 -2.60
CA VAL A 36 -0.28 5.55 -4.03
C VAL A 36 -1.04 4.26 -4.33
N MET A 37 -0.51 3.10 -3.90
CA MET A 37 -1.18 1.82 -4.12
C MET A 37 -2.55 1.73 -3.45
N LEU A 38 -2.71 2.28 -2.23
CA LEU A 38 -4.03 2.34 -1.58
C LEU A 38 -5.01 3.23 -2.36
N SER A 39 -4.53 4.30 -2.97
CA SER A 39 -5.38 5.21 -3.73
C SER A 39 -5.95 4.52 -4.97
N ASP A 40 -5.12 3.76 -5.67
CA ASP A 40 -5.56 2.94 -6.82
C ASP A 40 -6.60 1.89 -6.39
N GLU A 41 -6.40 1.26 -5.23
CA GLU A 41 -7.35 0.27 -4.70
C GLU A 41 -8.69 0.91 -4.33
N LEU A 42 -8.67 2.14 -3.77
CA LEU A 42 -9.88 2.90 -3.46
C LEU A 42 -10.63 3.32 -4.72
N ASP A 43 -9.91 3.72 -5.78
CA ASP A 43 -10.50 4.05 -7.09
C ASP A 43 -11.25 2.85 -7.68
N SER A 44 -10.64 1.67 -7.64
CA SER A 44 -11.30 0.44 -8.08
C SER A 44 -12.58 0.12 -7.28
N LEU A 45 -12.61 0.43 -5.99
CA LEU A 45 -13.82 0.27 -5.18
C LEU A 45 -14.89 1.31 -5.53
N SER A 46 -14.49 2.54 -5.88
CA SER A 46 -15.39 3.58 -6.37
C SER A 46 -16.09 3.17 -7.66
N ASP A 47 -15.38 2.54 -8.61
CA ASP A 47 -15.97 2.02 -9.85
C ASP A 47 -17.11 1.00 -9.59
N VAL A 48 -16.91 0.11 -8.62
CA VAL A 48 -17.93 -0.88 -8.24
C VAL A 48 -19.18 -0.19 -7.69
N ILE A 49 -19.01 0.84 -6.85
CA ILE A 49 -20.14 1.58 -6.28
C ILE A 49 -20.90 2.34 -7.38
N GLU A 50 -20.19 2.93 -8.35
CA GLU A 50 -20.81 3.62 -9.47
C GLU A 50 -21.63 2.66 -10.35
N ALA A 51 -21.08 1.47 -10.63
CA ALA A 51 -21.76 0.45 -11.43
C ALA A 51 -23.08 -0.07 -10.80
N GLU A 52 -23.14 -0.14 -9.46
CA GLU A 52 -24.33 -0.58 -8.72
C GLU A 52 -25.33 0.55 -8.44
N SER A 53 -24.96 1.81 -8.73
CA SER A 53 -25.82 2.97 -8.48
C SER A 53 -26.83 3.17 -9.61
N PRO A 54 -28.15 3.24 -9.32
CA PRO A 54 -29.13 3.54 -10.35
C PRO A 54 -28.92 4.95 -10.92
N PRO A 55 -29.13 5.18 -12.22
CA PRO A 55 -29.04 6.51 -12.79
C PRO A 55 -30.12 7.40 -12.17
N TYR A 56 -29.69 8.54 -11.61
CA TYR A 56 -30.58 9.62 -11.15
C TYR A 56 -30.89 10.59 -12.29
#